data_AF-A0A431UYA6-F1
#
_entry.id   AF-A0A431UYA6-F1
#
_cell.length_a   1.000
_cell.length_b   1.000
_cell.length_c   1.000
_cell.angle_alpha   90.00
_cell.angle_beta   90.00
_cell.angle_gamma   90.00
#
_symmetry.space_group_name_H-M   'P 1'
#
loop_
_entity.id
_entity.type
_entity.pdbx_description
1 polymer ?
#
loop_
_entity_poly.entity_id
_entity_poly.type
_entity_poly.pdbx_seq_one_letter_code
_entity_poly.pdbx_strand_id
1 'polypeptide(L)' 'MIARLAVEAATSAPYLHFLEALHDAGFEGDIAPDYANRTVLATDNSLYQRLPQAVLYPRGAEDLER' A
#
# COMPACT_ATOMS: atom_id res chain seq x y z
N MET A 1 17.71 -22.18 17.25
CA MET A 1 16.95 -21.96 16.00
C MET A 1 15.98 -20.82 16.27
N ILE A 2 16.17 -19.66 15.65
CA ILE A 2 15.26 -18.51 15.82
C ILE A 2 14.07 -18.74 14.87
N ALA A 3 12.85 -18.66 15.40
CA ALA A 3 11.64 -18.77 14.58
C ALA A 3 11.61 -17.63 13.56
N ARG A 4 11.47 -17.97 12.28
CA ARG A 4 11.21 -16.99 11.23
C ARG A 4 9.77 -16.53 11.38
N LEU A 5 9.57 -15.27 11.73
CA LEU A 5 8.25 -14.66 11.68
C LEU A 5 7.74 -14.77 10.25
N ALA A 6 6.53 -15.26 10.08
CA ALA A 6 5.87 -15.19 8.78
C ALA A 6 5.83 -13.71 8.39
N VAL A 7 6.41 -13.36 7.24
CA VAL A 7 6.23 -12.01 6.68
C VAL A 7 4.74 -11.90 6.40
N GLU A 8 4.03 -11.14 7.23
CA GLU A 8 2.58 -11.04 7.15
C GLU A 8 2.15 -10.44 5.81
N ALA A 9 1.33 -11.24 5.14
CA ALA A 9 0.33 -10.94 4.13
C ALA A 9 0.78 -10.08 2.93
N ALA A 10 1.10 -10.79 1.83
CA ALA A 10 0.94 -10.27 0.49
C ALA A 10 -0.39 -9.51 0.35
N THR A 11 -0.37 -8.42 -0.41
CA THR A 11 -1.58 -7.65 -0.72
C THR A 11 -2.64 -8.57 -1.28
N SER A 12 -3.84 -8.55 -0.70
CA SER A 12 -4.89 -9.47 -1.11
C SER A 12 -5.44 -9.12 -2.50
N ALA A 13 -5.93 -10.13 -3.22
CA ALA A 13 -6.33 -10.00 -4.63
C ALA A 13 -7.33 -8.86 -4.93
N PRO A 14 -8.36 -8.58 -4.08
CA PRO A 14 -9.27 -7.47 -4.33
C PRO A 14 -8.56 -6.11 -4.39
N TYR A 15 -7.52 -5.91 -3.57
CA TYR A 15 -6.76 -4.66 -3.59
C TYR A 15 -5.84 -4.60 -4.80
N LEU A 16 -5.22 -5.71 -5.21
CA LEU A 16 -4.44 -5.73 -6.45
C LEU A 16 -5.30 -5.33 -7.66
N HIS A 17 -6.51 -5.87 -7.76
CA HIS A 17 -7.44 -5.51 -8.83
C HIS A 17 -7.86 -4.02 -8.77
N PHE A 18 -8.11 -3.49 -7.56
CA PHE A 18 -8.39 -2.06 -7.39
C PHE A 18 -7.21 -1.19 -7.85
N LEU A 19 -5.97 -1.56 -7.51
CA LEU A 19 -4.78 -0.81 -7.89
C LEU A 19 -4.54 -0.81 -9.41
N GLU A 20 -4.80 -1.94 -10.07
CA GLU A 20 -4.80 -2.03 -11.54
C GLU A 20 -5.87 -1.11 -12.14
N ALA A 21 -7.10 -1.17 -11.63
CA ALA A 21 -8.19 -0.31 -12.12
C ALA A 21 -7.90 1.19 -11.89
N LEU A 22 -7.27 1.54 -10.77
CA LEU A 22 -6.87 2.91 -10.46
C LEU A 22 -5.78 3.42 -11.44
N HIS A 23 -4.80 2.57 -11.75
CA HIS A 23 -3.81 2.88 -12.77
C HIS A 23 -4.47 3.09 -14.15
N ASP A 24 -5.38 2.20 -14.54
CA ASP A 24 -6.12 2.28 -15.81
C ASP A 24 -7.06 3.50 -15.86
N ALA A 25 -7.54 3.99 -14.71
CA ALA A 25 -8.33 5.22 -14.58
C ALA A 25 -7.49 6.51 -14.73
N GLY A 26 -6.18 6.39 -14.90
CA GLY A 26 -5.28 7.50 -15.16
C GLY A 26 -4.65 8.12 -13.90
N PHE A 27 -4.51 7.35 -12.82
CA PHE A 27 -3.67 7.76 -11.69
C PHE A 27 -2.20 7.84 -12.13
N GLU A 28 -1.61 9.03 -12.05
CA GLU A 28 -0.25 9.32 -12.52
C GLU A 28 0.84 9.13 -11.46
N GLY A 29 0.45 9.12 -10.20
CA GLY A 29 1.33 8.90 -9.05
C GLY A 29 1.86 7.48 -8.93
N ASP A 30 2.70 7.25 -7.93
CA ASP A 30 3.27 5.93 -7.67
C ASP A 30 2.33 5.07 -6.83
N ILE A 31 2.21 3.79 -7.19
CA ILE A 31 1.43 2.78 -6.48
C ILE A 31 2.39 1.76 -5.86
N ALA A 32 2.41 1.67 -4.53
CA ALA A 32 3.36 0.84 -3.78
C ALA A 32 2.64 -0.22 -2.92
N PRO A 33 2.37 -1.42 -3.46
CA PRO A 33 1.83 -2.56 -2.69
C PRO A 33 2.91 -3.35 -1.94
N ASP A 34 4.19 -2.98 -2.07
CA ASP A 34 5.29 -3.71 -1.45
C ASP A 34 5.32 -3.57 0.07
N TYR A 35 5.89 -4.59 0.72
CA TYR A 35 5.94 -4.67 2.17
C TYR A 35 6.73 -3.53 2.82
N ALA A 36 7.79 -3.02 2.16
CA ALA A 36 8.64 -1.99 2.76
C ALA A 36 7.88 -0.67 2.90
N ASN A 37 7.27 -0.18 1.82
CA ASN A 37 6.45 1.04 1.85
C ASN A 37 5.28 0.90 2.83
N ARG A 38 4.58 -0.25 2.81
CA ARG A 38 3.47 -0.53 3.73
C ARG A 38 3.92 -0.52 5.19
N THR A 39 5.10 -1.06 5.50
CA THR A 39 5.62 -1.12 6.88
C THR A 39 5.97 0.27 7.42
N VAL A 40 6.66 1.08 6.60
CA VAL A 40 7.08 2.43 7.01
C VAL A 40 5.88 3.33 7.34
N LEU A 41 4.75 3.13 6.67
CA LEU A 41 3.52 3.91 6.87
C LEU A 41 2.44 3.17 7.68
N ALA A 42 2.80 2.12 8.42
CA ALA A 42 1.85 1.36 9.22
C ALA A 42 1.56 1.97 10.60
N THR A 43 2.17 3.10 10.95
CA THR A 43 2.01 3.77 12.24
C THR A 43 1.76 5.26 12.07
N ASP A 44 1.09 5.87 13.06
CA ASP A 44 0.69 7.28 13.09
C ASP A 44 1.33 8.02 14.27
N ASN A 45 2.58 7.68 14.60
CA ASN A 45 3.29 8.10 15.83
C ASN A 45 2.69 7.53 17.13
N SER A 46 1.82 6.53 17.03
CA SER A 46 1.44 5.65 18.13
C SER A 46 2.25 4.34 18.11
N LEU A 47 2.15 3.55 19.17
CA LEU A 47 2.70 2.19 19.22
C LEU A 47 1.86 1.20 18.38
N TYR A 48 0.66 1.58 17.93
CA TYR A 48 -0.22 0.67 17.21
C TYR A 48 0.18 0.57 15.73
N GLN A 49 0.27 -0.66 15.25
CA GLN A 49 0.55 -0.95 13.85
C GLN A 49 -0.74 -1.35 13.12
N ARG A 50 -1.02 -0.69 12.00
CA ARG A 50 -2.06 -1.05 11.04
C ARG A 50 -1.44 -1.12 9.65
N LEU A 51 -1.12 -2.34 9.19
CA LEU A 51 -0.49 -2.55 7.90
C LEU A 51 -1.50 -2.26 6.76
N PRO A 52 -1.29 -1.22 5.93
CA PRO A 52 -2.16 -0.96 4.78
C PRO A 52 -1.98 -2.05 3.71
N GLN A 53 -2.86 -2.08 2.70
CA GLN A 53 -2.75 -3.01 1.57
C GLN A 53 -1.85 -2.46 0.44
N ALA A 54 -1.75 -1.14 0.34
CA ALA A 54 -0.82 -0.41 -0.51
C ALA A 54 -0.67 1.02 -0.01
N VAL A 55 0.34 1.72 -0.53
CA VAL A 55 0.54 3.16 -0.38
C VAL A 55 0.43 3.80 -1.75
N LEU A 56 -0.28 4.94 -1.83
CA LEU A 56 -0.38 5.75 -3.04
C LEU A 56 0.40 7.05 -2.82
N TYR A 57 1.22 7.43 -3.81
CA TYR A 57 1.94 8.70 -3.83
C TYR A 57 1.45 9.54 -5.02
N PRO A 58 0.38 10.32 -4.85
CA PRO A 58 -0.17 11.18 -5.89
C PRO A 58 0.90 12.11 -6.46
N ARG A 59 0.92 12.28 -7.79
CA ARG A 59 1.75 13.28 -8.46
C ARG A 59 1.16 14.68 -8.33
N GLY A 60 -0.17 14.77 -8.35
CA GLY A 60 -0.93 16.03 -8.34
C GLY A 60 -2.25 15.91 -7.58
N ALA A 61 -3.01 17.00 -7.54
CA ALA A 61 -4.32 17.01 -6.90
C ALA A 61 -5.34 16.19 -7.69
N GLU A 62 -5.17 16.13 -9.01
CA GLU A 62 -6.04 15.40 -9.95
C GLU A 62 -6.07 13.90 -9.67
N ASP A 63 -4.96 13.34 -9.16
CA ASP A 63 -4.85 11.95 -8.73
C ASP A 63 -5.77 11.61 -7.54
N LEU A 64 -6.19 12.61 -6.75
CA LEU A 64 -7.11 12.42 -5.62
C LEU A 64 -8.57 12.35 -6.05
N GLU A 65 -8.87 12.71 -7.31
CA GLU A 65 -10.22 12.68 -7.89
C GLU A 65 -10.47 11.43 -8.76
N ARG A 66 -9.48 10.54 -8.87
CA ARG A 66 -9.54 9.30 -9.66
C ARG A 66 -10.20 8.14 -8.90
#